data_AF-A0A8H6X712-F1
#
_entry.id   AF-A0A8H6X712-F1
#
_cell.length_a   1.000
_cell.length_b   1.000
_cell.length_c   1.000
_cell.angle_alpha   90.00
_cell.angle_beta   90.00
_cell.angle_gamma   90.00
#
_symmetry.space_group_name_H-M   'P 1'
#
loop_
_entity.id
_entity.type
_entity.pdbx_description
1 polymer ?
#
loop_
_entity_poly.entity_id
_entity_poly.type
_entity_poly.pdbx_seq_one_letter_code
_entity_poly.pdbx_strand_id
1 'polypeptide(L)'
;MNSTTLVSDDGALVEAIWRMNAPAASFQTVDIILQPSNVNAVIANNPRVKSNEAHRFLMGCIQSDTPCAVKLVLSTVNGFIGRLNFFERRFLECDVIERAEGLAALDQKLGLPGDDLQPSELFPQILSLAAAGILLRPSTVDDNSHFERLESELTSRLALTWVFPALTPHRNIVLIEGYSYLQTGAGFIQAVRDLNVSVIVLGTGEPHGPKHWLQNPENAPGFCDAFIPIDMNINDGLPGRIVDAVRSYKGFDTIDGILTAHDRYLVSTAKAAVILGLPASPIRAHEIATDKYAMREFEVDSQGIDFQFLRFSDLGELEESITAMRNPITVNYPAIVKPVSGYLSEGVARVSNDAELFASVGRIDTKRHGRAVIVETYIDGPEFDANIVLCEGEILFFELVDDFPSAGDKAGAGAEGTFFETSEFTPSNLPNTEREIVRSSLHRTLLDLGFTWGLFHVEGRVKDSTMEFRADESGIVDLRARFEPRTTRNSPPSCFLVEINARIPGLGCAMSTMHTYGVDFYAAHLLSCLRDAERLRLVTTPFDFPQRPDGSQYFCEVVFIQPERGGRFNTQDPCGELLQRHPELQGFVSYSHIFWSIRRVASGFVKYLG
;
A
#
# COMPACT_ATOMS: atom_id res chain seq x y z
N MET A 1 17.17 9.31 -38.65
CA MET A 1 15.96 9.89 -38.02
C MET A 1 15.01 10.31 -39.13
N ASN A 2 13.72 10.12 -38.93
CA ASN A 2 12.65 10.57 -39.80
C ASN A 2 12.15 11.94 -39.31
N SER A 3 11.48 12.71 -40.17
CA SER A 3 10.81 13.97 -39.77
C SER A 3 9.34 13.94 -40.21
N THR A 4 8.46 14.49 -39.37
CA THR A 4 7.01 14.59 -39.65
C THR A 4 6.47 15.89 -39.07
N THR A 5 5.68 16.63 -39.85
CA THR A 5 5.01 17.85 -39.37
C THR A 5 3.68 17.50 -38.71
N LEU A 6 3.54 17.91 -37.46
CA LEU A 6 2.33 17.86 -36.67
C LEU A 6 1.61 19.21 -36.69
N VAL A 7 0.29 19.19 -36.51
CA VAL A 7 -0.55 20.39 -36.52
C VAL A 7 -1.36 20.40 -35.22
N SER A 8 -1.16 21.40 -34.38
CA SER A 8 -1.95 21.58 -33.16
C SER A 8 -3.40 21.99 -33.49
N ASP A 9 -4.27 21.91 -32.48
CA ASP A 9 -5.69 22.26 -32.64
C ASP A 9 -5.90 23.75 -32.99
N ASP A 10 -4.98 24.63 -32.60
CA ASP A 10 -4.95 26.05 -32.96
C ASP A 10 -4.20 26.36 -34.27
N GLY A 11 -3.69 25.33 -34.95
CA GLY A 11 -3.08 25.42 -36.28
C GLY A 11 -1.58 25.74 -36.29
N ALA A 12 -0.91 25.74 -35.13
CA ALA A 12 0.54 25.82 -35.06
C ALA A 12 1.19 24.55 -35.65
N LEU A 13 2.35 24.74 -36.29
CA LEU A 13 3.11 23.66 -36.91
C LEU A 13 4.26 23.27 -36.01
N VAL A 14 4.41 21.97 -35.80
CA VAL A 14 5.47 21.38 -34.97
C VAL A 14 6.21 20.36 -35.81
N GLU A 15 7.53 20.43 -35.84
CA GLU A 15 8.35 19.39 -36.46
C GLU A 15 8.70 18.32 -35.42
N ALA A 16 8.34 17.06 -35.70
CA ALA A 16 8.70 15.91 -34.91
C ALA A 16 9.82 15.14 -35.62
N ILE A 17 11.01 15.15 -35.05
CA ILE A 17 12.16 14.37 -35.52
C ILE A 17 12.22 13.09 -34.70
N TRP A 18 12.13 11.92 -35.33
CA TRP A 18 11.92 10.67 -34.60
C TRP A 18 12.73 9.48 -35.12
N ARG A 19 12.92 8.49 -34.24
CA ARG A 19 13.47 7.17 -34.57
C ARG A 19 12.80 6.09 -33.73
N MET A 20 12.57 4.92 -34.32
CA MET A 20 12.17 3.72 -33.56
C MET A 20 13.41 3.01 -33.05
N ASN A 21 13.38 2.59 -31.79
CA ASN A 21 14.44 1.80 -31.18
C ASN A 21 14.20 0.30 -31.38
N ALA A 22 15.19 -0.52 -31.05
CA ALA A 22 15.02 -1.97 -31.05
C ALA A 22 13.95 -2.38 -30.02
N PRO A 23 13.14 -3.41 -30.30
CA PRO A 23 12.15 -3.89 -29.35
C PRO A 23 12.82 -4.54 -28.12
N ALA A 24 12.28 -4.26 -26.94
CA ALA A 24 12.53 -4.99 -25.71
C ALA A 24 11.50 -6.13 -25.55
N ALA A 25 11.51 -6.83 -24.40
CA ALA A 25 10.64 -7.98 -24.19
C ALA A 25 9.13 -7.63 -24.27
N SER A 26 8.70 -6.58 -23.56
CA SER A 26 7.28 -6.21 -23.44
C SER A 26 6.91 -4.90 -24.14
N PHE A 27 7.89 -4.17 -24.69
CA PHE A 27 7.67 -2.86 -25.29
C PHE A 27 8.67 -2.53 -26.40
N GLN A 28 8.33 -1.55 -27.24
CA GLN A 28 9.24 -0.88 -28.16
C GLN A 28 9.05 0.62 -28.02
N THR A 29 10.13 1.39 -28.16
CA THR A 29 10.09 2.85 -27.96
C THR A 29 10.33 3.62 -29.25
N VAL A 30 9.80 4.85 -29.27
CA VAL A 30 10.07 5.83 -30.31
C VAL A 30 10.61 7.09 -29.65
N ASP A 31 11.85 7.45 -29.97
CA ASP A 31 12.45 8.72 -29.54
C ASP A 31 11.95 9.82 -30.46
N ILE A 32 11.53 10.94 -29.90
CA ILE A 32 10.98 12.09 -30.61
C ILE A 32 11.60 13.36 -30.04
N ILE A 33 12.17 14.20 -30.90
CA ILE A 33 12.50 15.58 -30.58
C ILE A 33 11.45 16.46 -31.25
N LEU A 34 10.68 17.20 -30.44
CA LEU A 34 9.69 18.16 -30.90
C LEU A 34 10.34 19.53 -31.03
N GLN A 35 10.20 20.16 -32.19
CA GLN A 35 10.71 21.50 -32.47
C GLN A 35 9.57 22.42 -32.90
N PRO A 36 9.40 23.59 -32.25
CA PRO A 36 8.50 24.63 -32.74
C PRO A 36 8.92 25.06 -34.15
N SER A 37 8.02 24.98 -35.13
CA SER A 37 8.38 25.37 -36.50
C SER A 37 8.39 26.90 -36.64
N ASN A 38 9.57 27.46 -36.94
CA ASN A 38 9.72 28.88 -37.29
C ASN A 38 9.27 29.20 -38.74
N VAL A 39 8.76 28.22 -39.47
CA VAL A 39 8.48 28.35 -40.90
C VAL A 39 7.01 28.75 -41.09
N ASN A 40 6.79 29.90 -41.75
CA ASN A 40 5.54 30.23 -42.46
C ASN A 40 5.35 29.24 -43.63
N ALA A 41 5.22 27.95 -43.32
CA ALA A 41 4.99 26.93 -44.32
C ALA A 41 3.51 27.04 -44.72
N VAL A 42 3.30 27.52 -45.95
CA VAL A 42 2.04 27.40 -46.69
C VAL A 42 1.49 25.99 -46.45
N ILE A 43 0.21 25.91 -46.08
CA ILE A 43 -0.55 24.67 -45.90
C ILE A 43 -0.51 23.89 -47.22
N ALA A 44 0.57 23.15 -47.44
CA ALA A 44 0.64 22.13 -48.47
C ALA A 44 -0.11 20.91 -47.92
N ASN A 45 -0.86 20.23 -48.78
CA ASN A 45 -1.71 19.07 -48.50
C ASN A 45 -0.93 17.87 -47.90
N ASN A 46 -0.36 18.02 -46.70
CA ASN A 46 0.06 16.90 -45.89
C ASN A 46 -1.20 16.27 -45.28
N PRO A 47 -1.34 14.93 -45.30
CA PRO A 47 -2.45 14.27 -44.64
C PRO A 47 -2.43 14.66 -43.17
N ARG A 48 -3.45 15.41 -42.72
CA ARG A 48 -3.62 15.73 -41.30
C ARG A 48 -3.76 14.42 -40.54
N VAL A 49 -2.86 14.18 -39.60
CA VAL A 49 -3.03 13.09 -38.64
C VAL A 49 -4.32 13.37 -37.87
N LYS A 50 -5.23 12.38 -37.79
CA LYS A 50 -6.43 12.53 -36.96
C LYS A 50 -5.99 12.65 -35.50
N SER A 51 -6.45 13.70 -34.81
CA SER A 51 -6.15 13.95 -33.39
C SER A 51 -6.59 12.76 -32.54
N ASN A 52 -5.64 12.17 -31.82
CA ASN A 52 -5.80 11.09 -30.83
C ASN A 52 -5.02 11.45 -29.55
N GLU A 53 -5.08 10.64 -28.50
CA GLU A 53 -4.42 10.97 -27.22
C GLU A 53 -2.91 11.18 -27.38
N ALA A 54 -2.21 10.35 -28.15
CA ALA A 54 -0.78 10.53 -28.40
C ALA A 54 -0.46 11.85 -29.11
N HIS A 55 -1.26 12.23 -30.11
CA HIS A 55 -1.11 13.52 -30.77
C HIS A 55 -1.33 14.68 -29.79
N ARG A 56 -2.38 14.61 -28.95
CA ARG A 56 -2.66 15.65 -27.94
C ARG A 56 -1.55 15.74 -26.90
N PHE A 57 -1.02 14.61 -26.46
CA PHE A 57 0.13 14.55 -25.56
C PHE A 57 1.35 15.25 -26.15
N LEU A 58 1.71 14.93 -27.40
CA LEU A 58 2.85 15.57 -28.08
C LEU A 58 2.65 17.09 -28.19
N MET A 59 1.47 17.55 -28.58
CA MET A 59 1.18 18.98 -28.65
C MET A 59 1.22 19.65 -27.27
N GLY A 60 0.73 18.98 -26.23
CA GLY A 60 0.77 19.45 -24.85
C GLY A 60 2.15 19.41 -24.19
N CYS A 61 3.18 18.86 -24.85
CA CYS A 61 4.57 18.91 -24.36
C CYS A 61 5.28 20.21 -24.74
N ILE A 62 4.72 21.00 -25.66
CA ILE A 62 5.35 22.22 -26.15
C ILE A 62 4.78 23.39 -25.35
N GLN A 63 5.59 23.90 -24.42
CA GLN A 63 5.20 25.01 -23.54
C GLN A 63 5.97 26.31 -23.84
N SER A 64 6.99 26.25 -24.70
CA SER A 64 7.91 27.33 -25.03
C SER A 64 8.51 27.13 -26.43
N ASP A 65 9.31 28.10 -26.89
CA ASP A 65 10.06 28.02 -28.15
C ASP A 65 11.27 27.06 -28.10
N THR A 66 11.44 26.28 -27.02
CA THR A 66 12.57 25.35 -26.88
C THR A 66 12.19 23.94 -27.31
N PRO A 67 13.07 23.22 -28.04
CA PRO A 67 12.85 21.81 -28.32
C PRO A 67 12.67 21.00 -27.05
N CYS A 68 11.83 19.96 -27.11
CA CYS A 68 11.68 19.01 -26.02
C CYS A 68 11.81 17.56 -26.50
N ALA A 69 12.35 16.71 -25.63
CA ALA A 69 12.56 15.31 -25.88
C ALA A 69 11.38 14.50 -25.32
N VAL A 70 10.78 13.66 -26.16
CA VAL A 70 9.64 12.81 -25.84
C VAL A 70 9.94 11.39 -26.26
N LYS A 71 9.47 10.42 -25.47
CA LYS A 71 9.49 9.01 -25.84
C LYS A 71 8.06 8.47 -25.87
N LEU A 72 7.69 7.79 -26.95
CA LEU A 72 6.45 7.00 -26.99
C LEU A 72 6.76 5.54 -26.70
N VAL A 73 5.85 4.86 -26.02
CA VAL A 73 5.94 3.43 -25.68
C VAL A 73 4.86 2.68 -26.44
N LEU A 74 5.25 1.66 -27.20
CA LEU A 74 4.41 0.72 -27.93
C LEU A 74 4.50 -0.66 -27.27
N SER A 75 3.46 -1.48 -27.39
CA SER A 75 3.52 -2.86 -26.90
C SER A 75 4.06 -3.79 -27.99
N THR A 76 5.00 -4.67 -27.62
CA THR A 76 5.43 -5.79 -28.47
C THR A 76 4.42 -6.95 -28.46
N VAL A 77 3.45 -6.89 -27.55
CA VAL A 77 2.38 -7.89 -27.40
C VAL A 77 1.08 -7.30 -27.94
N ASN A 78 0.35 -8.08 -28.73
CA ASN A 78 -0.97 -7.67 -29.21
C ASN A 78 -2.02 -7.92 -28.12
N GLY A 79 -2.77 -6.89 -27.72
CA GLY A 79 -3.79 -7.04 -26.68
C GLY A 79 -4.31 -5.72 -26.12
N PHE A 80 -4.75 -5.73 -24.88
CA PHE A 80 -5.38 -4.62 -24.17
C PHE A 80 -4.60 -4.29 -22.90
N ILE A 81 -4.52 -3.02 -22.52
CA ILE A 81 -3.85 -2.64 -21.28
C ILE A 81 -4.63 -3.19 -20.08
N GLY A 82 -3.92 -3.75 -19.09
CA GLY A 82 -4.58 -4.34 -17.92
C GLY A 82 -5.17 -3.31 -16.94
N ARG A 83 -4.72 -2.06 -17.04
CA ARG A 83 -4.99 -1.00 -16.06
C ARG A 83 -4.72 0.39 -16.65
N LEU A 84 -5.61 1.35 -16.40
CA LEU A 84 -5.34 2.78 -16.67
C LEU A 84 -4.41 3.38 -15.61
N ASN A 85 -3.73 4.48 -15.95
CA ASN A 85 -2.73 5.13 -15.09
C ASN A 85 -1.55 4.21 -14.69
N PHE A 86 -1.29 3.15 -15.47
CA PHE A 86 -0.21 2.21 -15.19
C PHE A 86 1.16 2.88 -15.27
N PHE A 87 1.40 3.69 -16.32
CA PHE A 87 2.70 4.31 -16.56
C PHE A 87 2.99 5.42 -15.55
N GLU A 88 2.00 6.27 -15.29
CA GLU A 88 2.03 7.34 -14.29
C GLU A 88 2.49 6.82 -12.92
N ARG A 89 1.99 5.64 -12.52
CA ARG A 89 2.35 5.00 -11.25
C ARG A 89 3.71 4.33 -11.29
N ARG A 90 4.08 3.65 -12.38
CA ARG A 90 5.37 2.94 -12.49
C ARG A 90 6.56 3.89 -12.56
N PHE A 91 6.35 5.12 -13.00
CA PHE A 91 7.40 6.13 -13.19
C PHE A 91 7.40 7.23 -12.11
N LEU A 92 6.72 7.02 -10.98
CA LEU A 92 6.81 7.93 -9.84
C LEU A 92 8.28 8.14 -9.44
N GLU A 93 8.65 9.43 -9.37
CA GLU A 93 9.98 9.91 -8.96
C GLU A 93 11.15 9.43 -9.82
N CYS A 94 10.88 8.96 -11.04
CA CYS A 94 11.91 8.71 -12.02
C CYS A 94 12.59 10.04 -12.41
N ASP A 95 13.87 10.18 -12.10
CA ASP A 95 14.57 11.47 -12.16
C ASP A 95 14.82 11.99 -13.59
N VAL A 96 14.80 11.11 -14.59
CA VAL A 96 14.90 11.47 -16.02
C VAL A 96 13.57 11.95 -16.62
N ILE A 97 12.45 11.72 -15.93
CA ILE A 97 11.11 12.02 -16.43
C ILE A 97 10.59 13.32 -15.82
N GLU A 98 10.01 14.17 -16.66
CA GLU A 98 9.19 15.29 -16.21
C GLU A 98 7.73 14.87 -16.09
N ARG A 99 7.21 14.15 -17.08
CA ARG A 99 5.83 13.67 -17.10
C ARG A 99 5.73 12.35 -17.85
N ALA A 100 5.03 11.37 -17.27
CA ALA A 100 4.58 10.17 -17.98
C ALA A 100 3.05 10.16 -18.03
N GLU A 101 2.47 9.67 -19.13
CA GLU A 101 1.03 9.63 -19.33
C GLU A 101 0.65 8.36 -20.12
N GLY A 102 -0.34 7.62 -19.63
CA GLY A 102 -0.98 6.51 -20.33
C GLY A 102 -1.92 7.05 -21.40
N LEU A 103 -1.71 6.64 -22.64
CA LEU A 103 -2.44 7.14 -23.82
C LEU A 103 -3.48 6.14 -24.33
N ALA A 104 -3.48 4.92 -23.81
CA ALA A 104 -4.36 3.85 -24.23
C ALA A 104 -5.69 3.84 -23.45
N ALA A 105 -6.79 3.66 -24.17
CA ALA A 105 -8.06 3.24 -23.56
C ALA A 105 -8.03 1.74 -23.22
N LEU A 106 -8.86 1.31 -22.26
CA LEU A 106 -8.94 -0.11 -21.86
C LEU A 106 -9.36 -1.02 -23.03
N ASP A 107 -10.23 -0.55 -23.91
CA ASP A 107 -10.74 -1.26 -25.08
C ASP A 107 -9.91 -1.02 -26.36
N GLN A 108 -8.82 -0.26 -26.26
CA GLN A 108 -7.90 -0.06 -27.37
C GLN A 108 -6.99 -1.27 -27.53
N LYS A 109 -6.99 -1.85 -28.73
CA LYS A 109 -6.06 -2.91 -29.08
C LYS A 109 -4.68 -2.31 -29.38
N LEU A 110 -3.69 -2.69 -28.58
CA LEU A 110 -2.29 -2.34 -28.69
C LEU A 110 -1.51 -3.39 -29.48
N GLY A 111 -0.32 -2.99 -29.93
CA GLY A 111 0.62 -3.80 -30.70
C GLY A 111 1.68 -2.93 -31.37
N LEU A 112 2.42 -3.52 -32.30
CA LEU A 112 3.38 -2.79 -33.13
C LEU A 112 2.77 -2.37 -34.47
N PRO A 113 3.32 -1.31 -35.11
CA PRO A 113 3.01 -0.99 -36.49
C PRO A 113 3.25 -2.16 -37.46
N GLY A 114 2.61 -2.13 -38.62
CA GLY A 114 2.84 -3.15 -39.66
C GLY A 114 4.21 -3.00 -40.33
N ASP A 115 4.82 -4.13 -40.70
CA ASP A 115 6.21 -4.20 -41.21
C ASP A 115 6.41 -3.52 -42.59
N ASP A 116 5.36 -3.37 -43.39
CA ASP A 116 5.42 -2.90 -44.79
C ASP A 116 4.87 -1.47 -45.01
N LEU A 117 4.82 -0.65 -43.97
CA LEU A 117 4.28 0.72 -44.08
C LEU A 117 5.26 1.72 -44.70
N GLN A 118 4.72 2.63 -45.51
CA GLN A 118 5.48 3.80 -45.95
C GLN A 118 5.74 4.75 -44.77
N PRO A 119 6.84 5.54 -44.77
CA PRO A 119 7.13 6.47 -43.67
C PRO A 119 5.99 7.45 -43.35
N SER A 120 5.19 7.84 -44.35
CA SER A 120 4.01 8.71 -44.19
C SER A 120 2.83 8.05 -43.48
N GLU A 121 2.77 6.72 -43.46
CA GLU A 121 1.72 5.92 -42.82
C GLU A 121 2.17 5.37 -41.45
N LEU A 122 3.46 5.14 -41.31
CA LEU A 122 4.08 4.59 -40.11
C LEU A 122 3.88 5.49 -38.88
N PHE A 123 4.16 6.78 -38.98
CA PHE A 123 4.04 7.69 -37.83
C PHE A 123 2.59 7.84 -37.33
N PRO A 124 1.57 8.04 -38.20
CA PRO A 124 0.18 7.98 -37.78
C PRO A 124 -0.20 6.67 -37.09
N GLN A 125 0.32 5.52 -37.57
CA GLN A 125 0.05 4.24 -36.93
C GLN A 125 0.71 4.14 -35.54
N ILE A 126 1.96 4.61 -35.40
CA ILE A 126 2.64 4.73 -34.10
C ILE A 126 1.77 5.53 -33.12
N LEU A 127 1.27 6.70 -33.51
CA LEU A 127 0.41 7.50 -32.64
C LEU A 127 -0.87 6.76 -32.26
N SER A 128 -1.43 5.94 -33.14
CA SER A 128 -2.65 5.17 -32.86
C SER A 128 -2.44 3.93 -31.97
N LEU A 129 -1.20 3.47 -31.85
CA LEU A 129 -0.82 2.28 -31.07
C LEU A 129 -0.04 2.63 -29.79
N ALA A 130 0.32 3.90 -29.61
CA ALA A 130 1.06 4.37 -28.43
C ALA A 130 0.27 4.08 -27.15
N ALA A 131 0.90 3.30 -26.27
CA ALA A 131 0.37 2.98 -24.95
C ALA A 131 0.68 4.08 -23.93
N ALA A 132 1.82 4.76 -24.09
CA ALA A 132 2.24 5.85 -23.21
C ALA A 132 3.08 6.89 -23.94
N GLY A 133 3.06 8.11 -23.38
CA GLY A 133 3.94 9.20 -23.72
C GLY A 133 4.75 9.64 -22.51
N ILE A 134 6.05 9.88 -22.71
CA ILE A 134 6.98 10.27 -21.66
C ILE A 134 7.72 11.53 -22.10
N LEU A 135 7.52 12.63 -21.39
CA LEU A 135 8.27 13.86 -21.53
C LEU A 135 9.52 13.79 -20.64
N LEU A 136 10.68 13.93 -21.25
CA LEU A 136 11.95 13.94 -20.54
C LEU A 136 12.17 15.32 -19.90
N ARG A 137 12.79 15.33 -18.73
CA ARG A 137 13.19 16.57 -18.07
C ARG A 137 14.23 17.32 -18.90
N PRO A 138 14.22 18.67 -18.94
CA PRO A 138 15.30 19.42 -19.56
C PRO A 138 16.65 19.04 -18.93
N SER A 139 17.64 18.76 -19.77
CA SER A 139 18.97 18.33 -19.35
C SER A 139 20.03 19.13 -20.10
N THR A 140 21.19 19.33 -19.45
CA THR A 140 22.38 19.91 -20.08
C THR A 140 23.22 18.85 -20.82
N VAL A 141 22.86 17.58 -20.65
CA VAL A 141 23.52 16.44 -21.29
C VAL A 141 22.91 16.20 -22.68
N ASP A 142 23.70 15.64 -23.61
CA ASP A 142 23.23 15.27 -24.96
C ASP A 142 21.96 14.40 -24.91
N ASP A 143 20.98 14.71 -25.77
CA ASP A 143 19.68 14.05 -25.81
C ASP A 143 19.78 12.53 -25.98
N ASN A 144 20.78 12.01 -26.72
CA ASN A 144 20.92 10.55 -26.88
C ASN A 144 21.27 9.87 -25.56
N SER A 145 22.15 10.47 -24.77
CA SER A 145 22.49 9.93 -23.45
C SER A 145 21.27 9.95 -22.51
N HIS A 146 20.39 10.95 -22.67
CA HIS A 146 19.19 11.05 -21.87
C HIS A 146 18.15 9.99 -22.28
N PHE A 147 17.97 9.77 -23.58
CA PHE A 147 17.14 8.68 -24.11
C PHE A 147 17.65 7.30 -23.71
N GLU A 148 18.97 7.08 -23.72
CA GLU A 148 19.59 5.82 -23.27
C GLU A 148 19.34 5.57 -21.78
N ARG A 149 19.46 6.61 -20.95
CA ARG A 149 19.17 6.51 -19.51
C ARG A 149 17.69 6.16 -19.26
N LEU A 150 16.77 6.79 -19.99
CA LEU A 150 15.34 6.45 -19.93
C LEU A 150 15.05 5.02 -20.45
N GLU A 151 15.78 4.54 -21.46
CA GLU A 151 15.62 3.16 -21.95
C GLU A 151 15.98 2.13 -20.86
N SER A 152 17.01 2.41 -20.05
CA SER A 152 17.38 1.59 -18.90
C SER A 152 16.29 1.59 -17.81
N GLU A 153 15.69 2.75 -17.53
CA GLU A 153 14.56 2.87 -16.60
C GLU A 153 13.34 2.10 -17.10
N LEU A 154 12.98 2.23 -18.38
CA LEU A 154 11.88 1.49 -19.01
C LEU A 154 12.09 -0.01 -18.92
N THR A 155 13.30 -0.49 -19.21
CA THR A 155 13.64 -1.91 -19.13
C THR A 155 13.40 -2.46 -17.72
N SER A 156 13.85 -1.74 -16.70
CA SER A 156 13.75 -2.17 -15.30
C SER A 156 12.32 -2.04 -14.76
N ARG A 157 11.57 -1.01 -15.16
CA ARG A 157 10.22 -0.73 -14.65
C ARG A 157 9.11 -1.46 -15.40
N LEU A 158 9.35 -1.82 -16.66
CA LEU A 158 8.40 -2.54 -17.52
C LEU A 158 8.74 -4.02 -17.73
N ALA A 159 9.62 -4.59 -16.89
CA ALA A 159 9.95 -6.02 -16.84
C ALA A 159 8.80 -6.90 -16.28
N LEU A 160 7.59 -6.71 -16.79
CA LEU A 160 6.37 -7.42 -16.40
C LEU A 160 5.35 -7.46 -17.56
N THR A 161 4.31 -8.26 -17.39
CA THR A 161 3.18 -8.30 -18.33
C THR A 161 2.18 -7.19 -18.00
N TRP A 162 1.97 -6.27 -18.94
CA TRP A 162 1.04 -5.14 -18.80
C TRP A 162 -0.01 -5.04 -19.92
N VAL A 163 0.12 -5.88 -20.95
CA VAL A 163 -0.87 -6.08 -22.02
C VAL A 163 -1.40 -7.52 -21.99
N PHE A 164 -2.72 -7.66 -22.01
CA PHE A 164 -3.42 -8.94 -21.91
C PHE A 164 -4.15 -9.26 -23.22
N PRO A 165 -4.27 -10.53 -23.61
CA PRO A 165 -4.85 -10.92 -24.90
C PRO A 165 -6.36 -10.61 -25.01
N ALA A 166 -7.06 -10.52 -23.88
CA ALA A 166 -8.49 -10.27 -23.81
C ALA A 166 -8.80 -8.95 -23.10
N LEU A 167 -9.89 -8.32 -23.50
CA LEU A 167 -10.43 -7.15 -22.81
C LEU A 167 -10.91 -7.56 -21.42
N THR A 168 -10.47 -6.81 -20.43
CA THR A 168 -10.88 -6.99 -19.04
C THR A 168 -12.39 -6.74 -18.88
N PRO A 169 -13.15 -7.69 -18.28
CA PRO A 169 -14.57 -7.45 -17.99
C PRO A 169 -14.73 -6.45 -16.85
N HIS A 170 -15.79 -5.64 -16.91
CA HIS A 170 -16.26 -4.83 -15.79
C HIS A 170 -16.61 -5.70 -14.59
N ARG A 171 -16.30 -5.26 -13.37
CA ARG A 171 -16.62 -5.96 -12.11
C ARG A 171 -17.31 -5.05 -11.11
N ASN A 172 -18.17 -5.61 -10.25
CA ASN A 172 -18.79 -4.88 -9.15
C ASN A 172 -18.40 -5.48 -7.80
N ILE A 173 -18.09 -4.62 -6.83
CA ILE A 173 -17.73 -5.05 -5.48
C ILE A 173 -18.54 -4.32 -4.42
N VAL A 174 -18.63 -4.95 -3.25
CA VAL A 174 -19.14 -4.34 -2.03
C VAL A 174 -17.97 -3.96 -1.11
N LEU A 175 -17.92 -2.70 -0.70
CA LEU A 175 -16.96 -2.18 0.28
C LEU A 175 -17.65 -1.93 1.62
N ILE A 176 -17.17 -2.57 2.68
CA ILE A 176 -17.70 -2.40 4.05
C ILE A 176 -17.04 -1.22 4.76
N GLU A 177 -17.88 -0.35 5.33
CA GLU A 177 -17.62 0.96 5.95
C GLU A 177 -17.01 2.03 5.04
N GLY A 178 -16.16 1.65 4.09
CA GLY A 178 -15.38 2.61 3.29
C GLY A 178 -14.22 3.22 4.07
N TYR A 179 -13.54 4.21 3.51
CA TYR A 179 -12.43 4.90 4.17
C TYR A 179 -12.94 6.07 5.01
N SER A 180 -12.22 6.45 6.07
CA SER A 180 -12.65 7.49 7.02
C SER A 180 -12.83 8.88 6.37
N TYR A 181 -12.08 9.19 5.30
CA TYR A 181 -12.19 10.43 4.52
C TYR A 181 -11.46 10.30 3.17
N LEU A 182 -11.61 11.29 2.29
CA LEU A 182 -11.12 11.25 0.91
C LEU A 182 -9.63 10.93 0.79
N GLN A 183 -8.77 11.58 1.58
CA GLN A 183 -7.32 11.43 1.48
C GLN A 183 -6.86 10.00 1.79
N THR A 184 -7.40 9.37 2.84
CA THR A 184 -7.07 7.97 3.18
C THR A 184 -7.64 6.96 2.19
N GLY A 185 -8.72 7.32 1.47
CA GLY A 185 -9.31 6.50 0.41
C GLY A 185 -8.82 6.81 -1.00
N ALA A 186 -7.99 7.84 -1.21
CA ALA A 186 -7.69 8.36 -2.55
C ALA A 186 -7.03 7.32 -3.46
N GLY A 187 -6.07 6.56 -2.92
CA GLY A 187 -5.41 5.46 -3.64
C GLY A 187 -6.42 4.38 -4.07
N PHE A 188 -7.34 4.01 -3.19
CA PHE A 188 -8.40 3.04 -3.49
C PHE A 188 -9.40 3.56 -4.52
N ILE A 189 -9.85 4.80 -4.39
CA ILE A 189 -10.76 5.45 -5.34
C ILE A 189 -10.15 5.47 -6.73
N GLN A 190 -8.87 5.80 -6.82
CA GLN A 190 -8.16 5.78 -8.10
C GLN A 190 -8.00 4.36 -8.64
N ALA A 191 -7.64 3.38 -7.81
CA ALA A 191 -7.53 1.98 -8.23
C ALA A 191 -8.85 1.41 -8.79
N VAL A 192 -9.99 1.77 -8.19
CA VAL A 192 -11.32 1.39 -8.69
C VAL A 192 -11.56 1.89 -10.11
N ARG A 193 -11.26 3.17 -10.37
CA ARG A 193 -11.37 3.77 -11.70
C ARG A 193 -10.40 3.14 -12.69
N ASP A 194 -9.16 2.92 -12.24
CA ASP A 194 -8.06 2.41 -13.08
C ASP A 194 -8.32 0.98 -13.57
N LEU A 195 -9.08 0.19 -12.80
CA LEU A 195 -9.31 -1.25 -13.02
C LEU A 195 -10.68 -1.59 -13.63
N ASN A 196 -11.48 -0.57 -13.98
CA ASN A 196 -12.86 -0.74 -14.47
C ASN A 196 -13.76 -1.51 -13.49
N VAL A 197 -13.74 -1.05 -12.23
CA VAL A 197 -14.52 -1.62 -11.14
C VAL A 197 -15.56 -0.60 -10.66
N SER A 198 -16.74 -1.09 -10.32
CA SER A 198 -17.81 -0.33 -9.65
C SER A 198 -17.89 -0.70 -8.18
N VAL A 199 -18.17 0.28 -7.31
CA VAL A 199 -18.23 0.08 -5.86
C VAL A 199 -19.60 0.43 -5.31
N ILE A 200 -20.16 -0.53 -4.55
CA ILE A 200 -21.26 -0.31 -3.63
C ILE A 200 -20.69 -0.24 -2.22
N VAL A 201 -21.01 0.81 -1.47
CA VAL A 201 -20.54 0.98 -0.09
C VAL A 201 -21.66 0.65 0.89
N LEU A 202 -21.40 -0.27 1.82
CA LEU A 202 -22.27 -0.55 2.96
C LEU A 202 -21.57 -0.03 4.21
N GLY A 203 -22.15 0.95 4.88
CA GLY A 203 -21.49 1.56 6.03
C GLY A 203 -22.44 2.28 6.96
N THR A 204 -21.87 2.78 8.05
CA THR A 204 -22.60 3.58 9.03
C THR A 204 -23.20 4.81 8.36
N GLY A 205 -24.48 5.07 8.58
CA GLY A 205 -25.15 6.22 8.00
C GLY A 205 -26.53 6.41 8.58
N GLU A 206 -27.18 7.55 8.31
CA GLU A 206 -28.55 7.77 8.75
C GLU A 206 -29.47 6.66 8.18
N PRO A 207 -30.37 6.07 8.99
CA PRO A 207 -30.73 6.41 10.37
C PRO A 207 -29.90 5.70 11.47
N HIS A 208 -28.93 4.85 11.12
CA HIS A 208 -28.20 3.97 12.03
C HIS A 208 -27.00 4.62 12.74
N GLY A 209 -26.56 5.79 12.28
CA GLY A 209 -25.42 6.50 12.86
C GLY A 209 -25.16 7.85 12.19
N PRO A 210 -23.99 8.47 12.45
CA PRO A 210 -23.62 9.73 11.82
C PRO A 210 -23.52 9.58 10.29
N LYS A 211 -23.83 10.65 9.57
CA LYS A 211 -23.72 10.69 8.12
C LYS A 211 -22.28 10.44 7.65
N HIS A 212 -22.09 9.38 6.88
CA HIS A 212 -20.82 9.08 6.22
C HIS A 212 -20.57 10.04 5.06
N TRP A 213 -19.32 10.42 4.83
CA TRP A 213 -18.96 11.42 3.82
C TRP A 213 -19.30 10.95 2.40
N LEU A 214 -19.23 9.64 2.11
CA LEU A 214 -19.63 9.07 0.81
C LEU A 214 -21.15 9.13 0.52
N GLN A 215 -21.99 9.52 1.48
CA GLN A 215 -23.41 9.78 1.21
C GLN A 215 -23.62 11.08 0.42
N ASN A 216 -22.62 11.95 0.32
CA ASN A 216 -22.62 13.05 -0.63
C ASN A 216 -21.81 12.64 -1.87
N PRO A 217 -22.45 12.42 -3.04
CA PRO A 217 -21.75 12.05 -4.27
C PRO A 217 -20.70 13.06 -4.70
N GLU A 218 -20.84 14.34 -4.33
CA GLU A 218 -19.86 15.38 -4.64
C GLU A 218 -18.52 15.19 -3.94
N ASN A 219 -18.48 14.44 -2.84
CA ASN A 219 -17.24 14.24 -2.09
C ASN A 219 -16.29 13.24 -2.79
N ALA A 220 -16.83 12.32 -3.58
CA ALA A 220 -16.06 11.39 -4.41
C ALA A 220 -16.83 11.09 -5.72
N PRO A 221 -16.86 12.04 -6.67
CA PRO A 221 -17.68 11.90 -7.88
C PRO A 221 -17.32 10.65 -8.68
N GLY A 222 -18.33 9.84 -9.03
CA GLY A 222 -18.14 8.63 -9.84
C GLY A 222 -17.34 7.51 -9.18
N PHE A 223 -17.18 7.53 -7.85
CA PHE A 223 -16.57 6.41 -7.10
C PHE A 223 -17.60 5.44 -6.52
N CYS A 224 -18.60 5.98 -5.83
CA CYS A 224 -19.60 5.21 -5.10
C CYS A 224 -20.90 5.17 -5.92
N ASP A 225 -21.17 4.03 -6.56
CA ASP A 225 -22.37 3.86 -7.38
C ASP A 225 -23.64 3.79 -6.52
N ALA A 226 -23.50 3.27 -5.31
CA ALA A 226 -24.54 3.30 -4.28
C ALA A 226 -23.93 3.25 -2.88
N PHE A 227 -24.46 4.08 -1.98
CA PHE A 227 -24.21 3.98 -0.54
C PHE A 227 -25.46 3.43 0.15
N ILE A 228 -25.33 2.28 0.81
CA ILE A 228 -26.42 1.61 1.54
C ILE A 228 -26.13 1.72 3.03
N PRO A 229 -26.84 2.58 3.78
CA PRO A 229 -26.65 2.68 5.21
C PRO A 229 -27.15 1.42 5.91
N ILE A 230 -26.32 0.85 6.79
CA ILE A 230 -26.70 -0.26 7.66
C ILE A 230 -26.24 0.01 9.09
N ASP A 231 -26.81 -0.71 10.04
CA ASP A 231 -26.29 -0.73 11.41
C ASP A 231 -24.99 -1.55 11.46
N MET A 232 -23.88 -0.85 11.72
CA MET A 232 -22.52 -1.39 11.75
C MET A 232 -22.05 -1.81 13.15
N ASN A 233 -22.94 -1.84 14.14
CA ASN A 233 -22.62 -2.35 15.47
C ASN A 233 -22.09 -3.79 15.37
N ILE A 234 -20.90 -4.06 15.91
CA ILE A 234 -20.30 -5.39 15.85
C ILE A 234 -21.02 -6.31 16.83
N ASN A 235 -21.71 -7.31 16.29
CA ASN A 235 -22.37 -8.39 17.00
C ASN A 235 -22.58 -9.57 16.04
N ASP A 236 -23.08 -10.69 16.54
CA ASP A 236 -23.34 -11.90 15.75
C ASP A 236 -24.34 -11.67 14.59
N GLY A 237 -25.14 -10.60 14.64
CA GLY A 237 -26.09 -10.23 13.60
C GLY A 237 -25.52 -9.31 12.50
N LEU A 238 -24.29 -8.80 12.62
CA LEU A 238 -23.67 -7.97 11.56
C LEU A 238 -23.54 -8.70 10.22
N PRO A 239 -23.06 -9.96 10.15
CA PRO A 239 -23.00 -10.69 8.88
C PRO A 239 -24.36 -10.79 8.18
N GLY A 240 -25.44 -11.06 8.94
CA GLY A 240 -26.80 -11.14 8.40
C GLY A 240 -27.28 -9.81 7.82
N ARG A 241 -27.03 -8.70 8.52
CA ARG A 241 -27.37 -7.35 8.02
C ARG A 241 -26.64 -6.99 6.73
N ILE A 242 -25.36 -7.38 6.61
CA ILE A 242 -24.60 -7.21 5.37
C ILE A 242 -25.24 -8.04 4.25
N VAL A 243 -25.54 -9.32 4.50
CA VAL A 243 -26.17 -10.22 3.52
C VAL A 243 -27.52 -9.66 3.03
N ASP A 244 -28.37 -9.21 3.96
CA ASP A 244 -29.69 -8.68 3.63
C ASP A 244 -29.61 -7.40 2.79
N ALA A 245 -28.68 -6.50 3.12
CA ALA A 245 -28.43 -5.29 2.36
C ALA A 245 -27.92 -5.59 0.94
N VAL A 246 -26.97 -6.52 0.82
CA VAL A 246 -26.42 -6.94 -0.48
C VAL A 246 -27.48 -7.62 -1.34
N ARG A 247 -28.30 -8.53 -0.79
CA ARG A 247 -29.39 -9.20 -1.53
C ARG A 247 -30.52 -8.25 -1.93
N SER A 248 -30.73 -7.18 -1.17
CA SER A 248 -31.73 -6.16 -1.48
C SER A 248 -31.27 -5.16 -2.54
N TYR A 249 -29.98 -5.14 -2.87
CA TYR A 249 -29.45 -4.31 -3.94
C TYR A 249 -29.91 -4.83 -5.31
N LYS A 250 -30.46 -3.94 -6.15
CA LYS A 250 -31.02 -4.29 -7.46
C LYS A 250 -30.02 -5.00 -8.38
N GLY A 251 -28.73 -4.72 -8.23
CA GLY A 251 -27.64 -5.35 -8.99
C GLY A 251 -26.95 -6.50 -8.25
N PHE A 252 -27.61 -7.20 -7.33
CA PHE A 252 -27.00 -8.29 -6.56
C PHE A 252 -26.34 -9.35 -7.46
N ASP A 253 -27.02 -9.79 -8.52
CA ASP A 253 -26.54 -10.84 -9.44
C ASP A 253 -25.26 -10.45 -10.21
N THR A 254 -24.83 -9.19 -10.13
CA THR A 254 -23.61 -8.68 -10.77
C THR A 254 -22.49 -8.39 -9.78
N ILE A 255 -22.66 -8.70 -8.48
CA ILE A 255 -21.62 -8.52 -7.47
C ILE A 255 -20.62 -9.68 -7.55
N ASP A 256 -19.35 -9.32 -7.75
CA ASP A 256 -18.25 -10.26 -7.93
C ASP A 256 -17.40 -10.44 -6.67
N GLY A 257 -17.46 -9.50 -5.72
CA GLY A 257 -16.63 -9.54 -4.52
C GLY A 257 -17.11 -8.62 -3.39
N ILE A 258 -16.56 -8.84 -2.20
CA ILE A 258 -16.82 -8.06 -0.99
C ILE A 258 -15.53 -7.90 -0.19
N LEU A 259 -15.23 -6.69 0.27
CA LEU A 259 -14.02 -6.40 1.03
C LEU A 259 -14.22 -5.33 2.11
N THR A 260 -13.25 -5.23 3.02
CA THR A 260 -13.14 -4.18 4.04
C THR A 260 -11.68 -3.77 4.20
N ALA A 261 -11.43 -2.50 4.53
CA ALA A 261 -10.11 -2.01 4.92
C ALA A 261 -9.94 -1.93 6.45
N HIS A 262 -10.91 -2.43 7.23
CA HIS A 262 -10.94 -2.32 8.69
C HIS A 262 -10.89 -3.68 9.38
N ASP A 263 -9.93 -3.86 10.29
CA ASP A 263 -9.71 -5.12 11.02
C ASP A 263 -10.97 -5.61 11.73
N ARG A 264 -11.66 -4.69 12.40
CA ARG A 264 -12.89 -4.95 13.16
C ARG A 264 -14.04 -5.54 12.33
N TYR A 265 -14.01 -5.42 11.00
CA TYR A 265 -15.04 -5.94 10.11
C TYR A 265 -14.59 -7.18 9.32
N LEU A 266 -13.32 -7.63 9.42
CA LEU A 266 -12.79 -8.76 8.64
C LEU A 266 -13.62 -10.03 8.82
N VAL A 267 -13.87 -10.43 10.07
CA VAL A 267 -14.66 -11.64 10.37
C VAL A 267 -16.09 -11.53 9.85
N SER A 268 -16.74 -10.38 10.03
CA SER A 268 -18.13 -10.19 9.58
C SER A 268 -18.24 -10.17 8.06
N THR A 269 -17.25 -9.58 7.39
CA THR A 269 -17.14 -9.52 5.93
C THR A 269 -16.94 -10.94 5.35
N ALA A 270 -16.03 -11.73 5.93
CA ALA A 270 -15.81 -13.11 5.52
C ALA A 270 -17.06 -13.99 5.70
N LYS A 271 -17.76 -13.86 6.85
CA LYS A 271 -19.03 -14.56 7.09
C LYS A 271 -20.10 -14.18 6.05
N ALA A 272 -20.24 -12.89 5.75
CA ALA A 272 -21.19 -12.43 4.73
C ALA A 272 -20.82 -12.93 3.33
N ALA A 273 -19.54 -12.87 2.95
CA ALA A 273 -19.04 -13.37 1.66
C ALA A 273 -19.41 -14.85 1.43
N VAL A 274 -19.17 -15.71 2.44
CA VAL A 274 -19.52 -17.13 2.38
C VAL A 274 -21.03 -17.34 2.20
N ILE A 275 -21.88 -16.60 2.93
CA ILE A 275 -23.34 -16.71 2.81
C ILE A 275 -23.85 -16.23 1.44
N LEU A 276 -23.17 -15.25 0.84
CA LEU A 276 -23.49 -14.69 -0.47
C LEU A 276 -22.93 -15.53 -1.64
N GLY A 277 -22.07 -16.52 -1.36
CA GLY A 277 -21.39 -17.30 -2.39
C GLY A 277 -20.27 -16.53 -3.11
N LEU A 278 -19.75 -15.47 -2.49
CA LEU A 278 -18.65 -14.66 -3.02
C LEU A 278 -17.29 -15.21 -2.59
N PRO A 279 -16.19 -14.86 -3.29
CA PRO A 279 -14.85 -15.25 -2.87
C PRO A 279 -14.55 -14.83 -1.43
N ALA A 280 -14.06 -15.76 -0.61
CA ALA A 280 -13.78 -15.53 0.79
C ALA A 280 -12.58 -16.36 1.26
N SER A 281 -11.78 -15.79 2.16
CA SER A 281 -10.81 -16.56 2.94
C SER A 281 -11.53 -17.29 4.10
N PRO A 282 -10.95 -18.36 4.67
CA PRO A 282 -11.61 -19.12 5.72
C PRO A 282 -12.00 -18.24 6.91
N ILE A 283 -13.25 -18.34 7.35
CA ILE A 283 -13.77 -17.56 8.49
C ILE A 283 -12.89 -17.76 9.73
N ARG A 284 -12.51 -19.02 9.99
CA ARG A 284 -11.65 -19.37 11.13
C ARG A 284 -10.28 -18.70 11.08
N ALA A 285 -9.72 -18.48 9.88
CA ALA A 285 -8.45 -17.79 9.71
C ALA A 285 -8.54 -16.34 10.20
N HIS A 286 -9.61 -15.63 9.82
CA HIS A 286 -9.84 -14.27 10.31
C HIS A 286 -10.14 -14.23 11.82
N GLU A 287 -10.86 -15.22 12.36
CA GLU A 287 -11.12 -15.32 13.80
C GLU A 287 -9.85 -15.55 14.61
N ILE A 288 -8.89 -16.33 14.09
CA ILE A 288 -7.59 -16.52 14.73
C ILE A 288 -6.73 -15.25 14.60
N ALA A 289 -6.64 -14.67 13.40
CA ALA A 289 -5.81 -13.49 13.15
C ALA A 289 -6.23 -12.25 13.98
N THR A 290 -7.54 -12.10 14.26
CA THR A 290 -8.08 -10.94 14.98
C THR A 290 -8.20 -11.15 16.50
N ASP A 291 -7.94 -12.35 17.01
CA ASP A 291 -7.89 -12.65 18.45
C ASP A 291 -6.43 -12.96 18.84
N LYS A 292 -5.82 -12.01 19.57
CA LYS A 292 -4.41 -12.10 19.98
C LYS A 292 -4.10 -13.34 20.83
N TYR A 293 -5.07 -13.90 21.54
CA TYR A 293 -4.88 -15.15 22.29
C TYR A 293 -5.00 -16.39 21.40
N ALA A 294 -6.03 -16.44 20.53
CA ALA A 294 -6.19 -17.55 19.60
C ALA A 294 -5.01 -17.68 18.63
N MET A 295 -4.41 -16.56 18.23
CA MET A 295 -3.18 -16.54 17.44
C MET A 295 -2.02 -17.22 18.18
N ARG A 296 -1.87 -16.98 19.49
CA ARG A 296 -0.83 -17.61 20.31
C ARG A 296 -1.04 -19.11 20.48
N GLU A 297 -2.28 -19.53 20.74
CA GLU A 297 -2.62 -20.96 20.76
C GLU A 297 -2.26 -21.63 19.43
N PHE A 298 -2.60 -20.98 18.32
CA PHE A 298 -2.27 -21.48 16.98
C PHE A 298 -0.76 -21.57 16.74
N GLU A 299 0.03 -20.57 17.11
CA GLU A 299 1.49 -20.60 16.95
C GLU A 299 2.16 -21.69 17.77
N VAL A 300 1.71 -21.91 19.01
CA VAL A 300 2.23 -23.00 19.85
C VAL A 300 1.94 -24.36 19.22
N ASP A 301 0.69 -24.56 18.78
CA ASP A 301 0.28 -25.83 18.18
C ASP A 301 0.96 -26.10 16.82
N SER A 302 1.20 -25.06 16.02
CA SER A 302 1.71 -25.18 14.64
C SER A 302 3.24 -25.10 14.53
N GLN A 303 3.89 -24.30 15.39
CA GLN A 303 5.32 -23.97 15.31
C GLN A 303 6.11 -24.46 16.54
N GLY A 304 5.45 -24.88 17.62
CA GLY A 304 6.12 -25.42 18.82
C GLY A 304 6.94 -24.38 19.59
N ILE A 305 6.52 -23.10 19.55
CA ILE A 305 7.24 -22.00 20.20
C ILE A 305 6.93 -22.01 21.70
N ASP A 306 7.98 -22.04 22.53
CA ASP A 306 7.87 -22.05 24.00
C ASP A 306 8.05 -20.63 24.57
N PHE A 307 6.95 -20.03 25.02
CA PHE A 307 6.92 -18.81 25.84
C PHE A 307 5.61 -18.74 26.62
N GLN A 308 5.59 -17.94 27.69
CA GLN A 308 4.38 -17.76 28.50
C GLN A 308 3.44 -16.77 27.83
N PHE A 309 2.17 -17.16 27.69
CA PHE A 309 1.04 -16.31 27.37
C PHE A 309 -0.17 -16.74 28.20
N LEU A 310 -0.86 -15.77 28.80
CA LEU A 310 -1.95 -15.97 29.75
C LEU A 310 -3.12 -15.09 29.35
N ARG A 311 -4.35 -15.61 29.47
CA ARG A 311 -5.58 -14.87 29.21
C ARG A 311 -6.32 -14.60 30.51
N PHE A 312 -6.86 -13.39 30.63
CA PHE A 312 -7.75 -13.00 31.71
C PHE A 312 -8.95 -12.27 31.12
N SER A 313 -10.13 -12.49 31.69
CA SER A 313 -11.39 -11.90 31.22
C SER A 313 -11.50 -10.43 31.59
N ASP A 314 -10.87 -10.02 32.69
CA ASP A 314 -10.72 -8.64 33.13
C ASP A 314 -9.64 -8.47 34.22
N LEU A 315 -9.50 -7.23 34.71
CA LEU A 315 -8.58 -6.87 35.81
C LEU A 315 -8.82 -7.66 37.10
N GLY A 316 -10.08 -7.95 37.42
CA GLY A 316 -10.41 -8.63 38.68
C GLY A 316 -9.92 -10.08 38.67
N GLU A 317 -10.16 -10.79 37.58
CA GLU A 317 -9.64 -12.16 37.40
C GLU A 317 -8.10 -12.19 37.41
N LEU A 318 -7.47 -11.20 36.77
CA LEU A 318 -6.02 -11.06 36.75
C LEU A 318 -5.44 -10.88 38.17
N GLU A 319 -5.97 -9.93 38.95
CA GLU A 319 -5.54 -9.68 40.32
C GLU A 319 -5.75 -10.91 41.21
N GLU A 320 -6.91 -11.55 41.13
CA GLU A 320 -7.22 -12.77 41.89
C GLU A 320 -6.26 -13.90 41.55
N SER A 321 -5.98 -14.12 40.25
CA SER A 321 -5.14 -15.23 39.78
C SER A 321 -3.67 -15.08 40.17
N ILE A 322 -3.15 -13.85 40.18
CA ILE A 322 -1.74 -13.57 40.54
C ILE A 322 -1.56 -13.53 42.06
N THR A 323 -2.52 -12.98 42.80
CA THR A 323 -2.40 -12.79 44.26
C THR A 323 -3.00 -13.94 45.09
N ALA A 324 -3.51 -15.00 44.43
CA ALA A 324 -4.14 -16.13 45.09
C ALA A 324 -3.25 -16.78 46.17
N MET A 325 -3.82 -17.02 47.35
CA MET A 325 -3.12 -17.73 48.44
C MET A 325 -2.77 -19.18 48.10
N ARG A 326 -3.47 -19.79 47.13
CA ARG A 326 -3.25 -21.17 46.68
C ARG A 326 -3.02 -21.17 45.18
N ASN A 327 -1.89 -21.72 44.76
CA ASN A 327 -1.49 -21.85 43.35
C ASN A 327 -1.54 -20.52 42.56
N PRO A 328 -0.85 -19.46 43.02
CA PRO A 328 -0.79 -18.21 42.27
C PRO A 328 -0.14 -18.43 40.91
N ILE A 329 -0.69 -17.76 39.89
CA ILE A 329 -0.04 -17.71 38.57
C ILE A 329 1.20 -16.82 38.68
N THR A 330 2.36 -17.36 38.29
CA THR A 330 3.62 -16.61 38.23
C THR A 330 3.80 -16.04 36.82
N VAL A 331 3.92 -14.72 36.71
CA VAL A 331 4.20 -14.03 35.44
C VAL A 331 5.72 -13.92 35.23
N ASN A 332 6.18 -14.23 34.02
CA ASN A 332 7.56 -14.05 33.60
C ASN A 332 7.78 -12.61 33.12
N TYR A 333 8.64 -11.86 33.83
CA TYR A 333 8.98 -10.48 33.48
C TYR A 333 10.32 -10.37 32.73
N PRO A 334 10.49 -9.38 31.83
CA PRO A 334 9.47 -8.41 31.41
C PRO A 334 8.36 -9.06 30.56
N ALA A 335 7.14 -8.54 30.69
CA ALA A 335 5.95 -9.01 29.97
C ALA A 335 5.34 -7.89 29.12
N ILE A 336 4.60 -8.26 28.09
CA ILE A 336 3.68 -7.41 27.36
C ILE A 336 2.27 -7.70 27.84
N VAL A 337 1.51 -6.65 28.14
CA VAL A 337 0.06 -6.74 28.35
C VAL A 337 -0.66 -5.98 27.26
N LYS A 338 -1.70 -6.58 26.68
CA LYS A 338 -2.51 -5.98 25.61
C LYS A 338 -3.96 -6.48 25.62
N PRO A 339 -4.94 -5.72 25.12
CA PRO A 339 -6.30 -6.21 24.94
C PRO A 339 -6.36 -7.35 23.91
N VAL A 340 -7.27 -8.31 24.08
CA VAL A 340 -7.41 -9.44 23.14
C VAL A 340 -7.85 -8.99 21.74
N SER A 341 -8.76 -8.03 21.65
CA SER A 341 -9.35 -7.51 20.40
C SER A 341 -8.98 -6.06 20.09
N GLY A 342 -7.81 -5.60 20.58
CA GLY A 342 -7.35 -4.22 20.43
C GLY A 342 -6.65 -3.92 19.09
N TYR A 343 -6.58 -2.63 18.73
CA TYR A 343 -6.01 -2.10 17.50
C TYR A 343 -5.30 -0.75 17.74
N LEU A 344 -4.41 -0.32 16.82
CA LEU A 344 -3.58 0.91 16.89
C LEU A 344 -2.62 0.95 18.09
N SER A 345 -2.15 -0.21 18.54
CA SER A 345 -1.28 -0.34 19.71
C SER A 345 -1.82 0.33 20.99
N GLU A 346 -3.13 0.61 21.05
CA GLU A 346 -3.79 1.25 22.18
C GLU A 346 -3.96 0.22 23.32
N GLY A 347 -3.51 0.57 24.53
CA GLY A 347 -3.60 -0.30 25.69
C GLY A 347 -2.53 -1.40 25.75
N VAL A 348 -1.49 -1.31 24.93
CA VAL A 348 -0.30 -2.18 24.97
C VAL A 348 0.74 -1.57 25.91
N ALA A 349 1.31 -2.36 26.82
CA ALA A 349 2.36 -1.91 27.72
C ALA A 349 3.40 -2.99 28.00
N ARG A 350 4.67 -2.58 28.14
CA ARG A 350 5.77 -3.40 28.66
C ARG A 350 5.87 -3.20 30.16
N VAL A 351 5.74 -4.29 30.90
CA VAL A 351 5.70 -4.29 32.37
C VAL A 351 6.81 -5.15 32.94
N SER A 352 7.34 -4.74 34.09
CA SER A 352 8.48 -5.38 34.75
C SER A 352 8.14 -6.02 36.10
N ASN A 353 6.92 -5.84 36.58
CA ASN A 353 6.42 -6.37 37.85
C ASN A 353 4.87 -6.30 37.91
N ASP A 354 4.29 -6.96 38.92
CA ASP A 354 2.83 -7.05 39.10
C ASP A 354 2.15 -5.69 39.25
N ALA A 355 2.80 -4.72 39.92
CA ALA A 355 2.23 -3.41 40.12
C ALA A 355 2.07 -2.64 38.80
N GLU A 356 3.08 -2.69 37.93
CA GLU A 356 3.00 -2.14 36.57
C GLU A 356 1.96 -2.87 35.71
N LEU A 357 1.81 -4.19 35.88
CA LEU A 357 0.83 -5.00 35.18
C LEU A 357 -0.61 -4.59 35.53
N PHE A 358 -0.96 -4.53 36.81
CA PHE A 358 -2.30 -4.11 37.25
C PHE A 358 -2.62 -2.68 36.83
N ALA A 359 -1.64 -1.77 36.98
CA ALA A 359 -1.79 -0.37 36.56
C ALA A 359 -2.06 -0.23 35.05
N SER A 360 -1.35 -0.99 34.23
CA SER A 360 -1.53 -0.98 32.76
C SER A 360 -2.90 -1.50 32.35
N VAL A 361 -3.36 -2.62 32.93
CA VAL A 361 -4.70 -3.18 32.63
C VAL A 361 -5.81 -2.23 33.08
N GLY A 362 -5.66 -1.57 34.23
CA GLY A 362 -6.61 -0.57 34.71
C GLY A 362 -6.77 0.66 33.82
N ARG A 363 -5.85 0.92 32.88
CA ARG A 363 -5.88 2.04 31.94
C ARG A 363 -6.52 1.71 30.59
N ILE A 364 -6.77 0.43 30.30
CA ILE A 364 -7.34 0.02 29.02
C ILE A 364 -8.75 0.60 28.86
N ASP A 365 -9.03 1.25 27.72
CA ASP A 365 -10.38 1.66 27.35
C ASP A 365 -11.22 0.44 26.96
N THR A 366 -11.82 -0.18 27.98
CA THR A 366 -12.61 -1.41 27.81
C THR A 366 -13.86 -1.23 26.95
N LYS A 367 -14.34 0.00 26.73
CA LYS A 367 -15.47 0.25 25.83
C LYS A 367 -15.06 0.09 24.36
N ARG A 368 -13.78 0.29 24.08
CA ARG A 368 -13.23 0.24 22.73
C ARG A 368 -12.59 -1.10 22.42
N HIS A 369 -11.82 -1.64 23.36
CA HIS A 369 -10.95 -2.79 23.13
C HIS A 369 -11.45 -4.08 23.79
N GLY A 370 -12.54 -3.99 24.55
CA GLY A 370 -13.03 -5.08 25.39
C GLY A 370 -12.30 -5.16 26.73
N ARG A 371 -12.77 -6.07 27.60
CA ARG A 371 -12.22 -6.25 28.95
C ARG A 371 -11.12 -7.31 29.03
N ALA A 372 -11.15 -8.28 28.11
CA ALA A 372 -10.23 -9.39 28.12
C ALA A 372 -8.83 -8.94 27.71
N VAL A 373 -7.83 -9.44 28.42
CA VAL A 373 -6.41 -9.12 28.21
C VAL A 373 -5.59 -10.38 28.05
N ILE A 374 -4.49 -10.23 27.32
CA ILE A 374 -3.42 -11.21 27.23
C ILE A 374 -2.16 -10.63 27.90
N VAL A 375 -1.50 -11.46 28.70
CA VAL A 375 -0.19 -11.19 29.30
C VAL A 375 0.80 -12.19 28.71
N GLU A 376 1.80 -11.72 27.99
CA GLU A 376 2.77 -12.56 27.28
C GLU A 376 4.22 -12.15 27.56
N THR A 377 5.14 -13.09 27.37
CA THR A 377 6.58 -12.82 27.53
C THR A 377 7.03 -11.75 26.54
N TYR A 378 7.76 -10.74 27.01
CA TYR A 378 8.39 -9.76 26.10
C TYR A 378 9.50 -10.44 25.29
N ILE A 379 9.46 -10.29 23.97
CA ILE A 379 10.46 -10.82 23.06
C ILE A 379 11.42 -9.72 22.64
N ASP A 380 12.70 -9.85 23.04
CA ASP A 380 13.77 -8.97 22.57
C ASP A 380 14.18 -9.31 21.14
N GLY A 381 14.40 -8.27 20.34
CA GLY A 381 14.70 -8.38 18.92
C GLY A 381 14.25 -7.12 18.18
N PRO A 382 14.80 -6.84 16.99
CA PRO A 382 14.28 -5.78 16.14
C PRO A 382 12.84 -6.12 15.74
N GLU A 383 11.96 -5.13 15.90
CA GLU A 383 10.60 -5.16 15.39
C GLU A 383 10.60 -4.89 13.88
N PHE A 384 9.64 -5.48 13.19
CA PHE A 384 9.46 -5.35 11.76
C PHE A 384 7.98 -5.38 11.41
N ASP A 385 7.68 -4.73 10.29
CA ASP A 385 6.47 -4.98 9.53
C ASP A 385 6.79 -5.78 8.27
N ALA A 386 5.91 -6.71 7.94
CA ALA A 386 5.97 -7.49 6.73
C ALA A 386 4.68 -7.33 5.93
N ASN A 387 4.78 -6.84 4.70
CA ASN A 387 3.66 -6.76 3.78
C ASN A 387 3.73 -7.92 2.78
N ILE A 388 2.69 -8.75 2.75
CA ILE A 388 2.66 -9.98 1.96
C ILE A 388 1.44 -9.97 1.05
N VAL A 389 1.65 -10.21 -0.25
CA VAL A 389 0.56 -10.48 -1.20
C VAL A 389 0.57 -11.96 -1.56
N LEU A 390 -0.53 -12.65 -1.27
CA LEU A 390 -0.75 -14.04 -1.68
C LEU A 390 -1.69 -14.16 -2.88
N CYS A 391 -1.35 -15.07 -3.78
CA CYS A 391 -2.18 -15.52 -4.88
C CYS A 391 -2.05 -17.03 -5.02
N GLU A 392 -3.14 -17.77 -4.81
CA GLU A 392 -3.14 -19.24 -4.87
C GLU A 392 -2.09 -19.91 -3.96
N GLY A 393 -1.76 -19.25 -2.84
CA GLY A 393 -0.76 -19.69 -1.87
C GLY A 393 0.68 -19.30 -2.25
N GLU A 394 0.92 -18.71 -3.41
CA GLU A 394 2.22 -18.14 -3.80
C GLU A 394 2.36 -16.72 -3.25
N ILE A 395 3.55 -16.38 -2.75
CA ILE A 395 3.91 -14.98 -2.47
C ILE A 395 4.22 -14.28 -3.79
N LEU A 396 3.36 -13.34 -4.18
CA LEU A 396 3.61 -12.46 -5.33
C LEU A 396 4.49 -11.26 -4.98
N PHE A 397 4.38 -10.79 -3.74
CA PHE A 397 5.19 -9.70 -3.23
C PHE A 397 5.41 -9.89 -1.73
N PHE A 398 6.64 -9.63 -1.28
CA PHE A 398 7.04 -9.62 0.11
C PHE A 398 7.95 -8.43 0.35
N GLU A 399 7.55 -7.58 1.26
CA GLU A 399 8.35 -6.46 1.75
C GLU A 399 8.55 -6.65 3.25
N LEU A 400 9.77 -6.33 3.70
CA LEU A 400 10.12 -6.26 5.10
C LEU A 400 10.57 -4.84 5.41
N VAL A 401 10.02 -4.28 6.47
CA VAL A 401 10.17 -2.90 6.90
C VAL A 401 10.74 -2.92 8.32
N ASP A 402 11.77 -2.12 8.57
CA ASP A 402 12.31 -1.93 9.90
C ASP A 402 11.36 -1.00 10.67
N ASP A 403 10.75 -1.48 11.76
CA ASP A 403 9.90 -0.68 12.65
C ASP A 403 10.72 -0.17 13.84
N PHE A 404 10.88 1.15 13.92
CA PHE A 404 11.84 1.75 14.83
C PHE A 404 11.33 1.75 16.28
N PRO A 405 12.24 1.60 17.27
CA PRO A 405 11.86 1.47 18.67
C PRO A 405 10.95 2.60 19.17
N SER A 406 9.87 2.20 19.80
CA SER A 406 8.87 3.09 20.40
C SER A 406 9.28 3.54 21.82
N ALA A 407 8.46 4.41 22.44
CA ALA A 407 8.66 4.77 23.84
C ALA A 407 8.49 3.55 24.78
N GLY A 408 7.62 2.60 24.42
CA GLY A 408 7.35 1.35 25.14
C GLY A 408 8.52 0.36 25.12
N ASP A 409 9.42 0.48 24.15
CA ASP A 409 10.60 -0.39 24.04
C ASP A 409 11.69 -0.08 25.07
N LYS A 410 11.66 1.11 25.67
CA LYS A 410 12.66 1.50 26.66
C LYS A 410 12.51 0.65 27.93
N ALA A 411 13.63 0.16 28.45
CA ALA A 411 13.64 -0.51 29.75
C ALA A 411 13.09 0.43 30.83
N GLY A 412 12.10 -0.04 31.59
CA GLY A 412 11.43 0.76 32.62
C GLY A 412 10.39 1.75 32.11
N ALA A 413 9.94 1.65 30.85
CA ALA A 413 8.86 2.50 30.34
C ALA A 413 7.54 2.33 31.13
N GLY A 414 7.26 1.11 31.58
CA GLY A 414 6.10 0.78 32.42
C GLY A 414 4.79 1.20 31.76
N ALA A 415 3.80 1.55 32.59
CA ALA A 415 2.46 1.91 32.14
C ALA A 415 2.36 3.24 31.36
N GLU A 416 3.42 4.06 31.33
CA GLU A 416 3.49 5.31 30.57
C GLU A 416 4.13 5.13 29.18
N GLY A 417 4.78 3.98 28.93
CA GLY A 417 5.37 3.66 27.64
C GLY A 417 4.29 3.32 26.61
N THR A 418 4.35 3.96 25.45
CA THR A 418 3.45 3.67 24.31
C THR A 418 4.20 2.98 23.18
N PHE A 419 3.53 2.04 22.52
CA PHE A 419 3.98 1.40 21.28
C PHE A 419 3.41 2.12 20.06
N PHE A 420 3.43 3.46 20.08
CA PHE A 420 3.06 4.23 18.91
C PHE A 420 4.25 4.32 17.97
N GLU A 421 3.95 4.22 16.68
CA GLU A 421 4.90 4.18 15.58
C GLU A 421 5.71 5.48 15.53
N THR A 422 7.02 5.37 15.32
CA THR A 422 7.94 6.52 15.32
C THR A 422 8.48 6.78 13.93
N SER A 423 9.16 5.81 13.35
CA SER A 423 9.47 5.75 11.94
C SER A 423 9.54 4.30 11.45
N GLU A 424 9.31 4.14 10.15
CA GLU A 424 9.41 2.87 9.45
C GLU A 424 10.40 3.05 8.30
N PHE A 425 11.27 2.07 8.07
CA PHE A 425 12.28 2.14 7.01
C PHE A 425 12.19 0.94 6.06
N THR A 426 12.05 1.21 4.76
CA THR A 426 11.96 0.18 3.71
C THR A 426 13.00 0.43 2.60
N PRO A 427 13.67 -0.61 2.06
CA PRO A 427 13.71 -1.99 2.56
C PRO A 427 14.44 -2.12 3.90
N SER A 428 14.09 -3.16 4.67
CA SER A 428 14.77 -3.56 5.91
C SER A 428 16.28 -3.82 5.72
N ASN A 429 17.07 -3.38 6.70
CA ASN A 429 18.51 -3.61 6.78
C ASN A 429 18.88 -4.97 7.42
N LEU A 430 17.90 -5.85 7.68
CA LEU A 430 18.15 -7.20 8.17
C LEU A 430 19.00 -8.02 7.17
N PRO A 431 19.93 -8.87 7.65
CA PRO A 431 20.66 -9.79 6.79
C PRO A 431 19.71 -10.73 6.03
N ASN A 432 20.06 -11.08 4.78
CA ASN A 432 19.25 -11.97 3.93
C ASN A 432 18.87 -13.29 4.63
N THR A 433 19.72 -13.82 5.50
CA THR A 433 19.40 -15.04 6.27
C THR A 433 18.24 -14.84 7.23
N GLU A 434 18.15 -13.68 7.88
CA GLU A 434 17.04 -13.37 8.80
C GLU A 434 15.78 -12.96 8.02
N ARG A 435 15.95 -12.24 6.90
CA ARG A 435 14.85 -11.93 5.97
C ARG A 435 14.16 -13.20 5.47
N GLU A 436 14.91 -14.22 5.06
CA GLU A 436 14.34 -15.50 4.62
C GLU A 436 13.69 -16.30 5.75
N ILE A 437 14.20 -16.20 6.98
CA ILE A 437 13.55 -16.80 8.16
C ILE A 437 12.18 -16.18 8.38
N VAL A 438 12.09 -14.84 8.38
CA VAL A 438 10.82 -14.12 8.52
C VAL A 438 9.88 -14.48 7.38
N ARG A 439 10.33 -14.32 6.13
CA ARG A 439 9.53 -14.63 4.93
C ARG A 439 8.95 -16.04 4.97
N SER A 440 9.79 -17.05 5.22
CA SER A 440 9.36 -18.46 5.23
C SER A 440 8.43 -18.78 6.39
N SER A 441 8.71 -18.22 7.58
CA SER A 441 7.88 -18.43 8.78
C SER A 441 6.50 -17.84 8.59
N LEU A 442 6.41 -16.59 8.15
CA LEU A 442 5.13 -15.90 7.94
C LEU A 442 4.34 -16.54 6.79
N HIS A 443 5.01 -16.93 5.69
CA HIS A 443 4.36 -17.64 4.59
C HIS A 443 3.69 -18.92 5.08
N ARG A 444 4.43 -19.74 5.83
CA ARG A 444 3.93 -20.99 6.40
C ARG A 444 2.76 -20.74 7.35
N THR A 445 2.87 -19.77 8.26
CA THR A 445 1.78 -19.42 9.19
C THR A 445 0.51 -19.01 8.45
N LEU A 446 0.62 -18.18 7.40
CA LEU A 446 -0.53 -17.78 6.59
C LEU A 446 -1.18 -18.98 5.87
N LEU A 447 -0.38 -19.88 5.31
CA LEU A 447 -0.88 -21.10 4.66
C LEU A 447 -1.52 -22.07 5.64
N ASP A 448 -0.92 -22.27 6.82
CA ASP A 448 -1.43 -23.15 7.87
C ASP A 448 -2.77 -22.63 8.44
N LEU A 449 -2.98 -21.30 8.45
CA LEU A 449 -4.29 -20.68 8.75
C LEU A 449 -5.31 -20.86 7.61
N GLY A 450 -4.85 -21.21 6.40
CA GLY A 450 -5.68 -21.40 5.20
C GLY A 450 -5.78 -20.16 4.30
N PHE A 451 -4.97 -19.13 4.53
CA PHE A 451 -4.89 -17.99 3.62
C PHE A 451 -4.10 -18.35 2.37
N THR A 452 -4.78 -18.34 1.22
CA THR A 452 -4.16 -18.56 -0.10
C THR A 452 -4.25 -17.34 -1.00
N TRP A 453 -5.07 -16.36 -0.63
CA TRP A 453 -5.20 -15.09 -1.32
C TRP A 453 -5.37 -13.98 -0.30
N GLY A 454 -4.82 -12.82 -0.59
CA GLY A 454 -5.05 -11.63 0.20
C GLY A 454 -3.82 -10.75 0.26
N LEU A 455 -3.99 -9.63 0.95
CA LEU A 455 -2.89 -8.82 1.45
C LEU A 455 -2.87 -8.96 2.96
N PHE A 456 -1.65 -9.06 3.50
CA PHE A 456 -1.42 -9.24 4.91
C PHE A 456 -0.35 -8.23 5.33
N HIS A 457 -0.73 -7.35 6.23
CA HIS A 457 0.20 -6.54 6.98
C HIS A 457 0.45 -7.26 8.30
N VAL A 458 1.69 -7.66 8.52
CA VAL A 458 2.07 -8.57 9.60
C VAL A 458 3.16 -7.93 10.43
N GLU A 459 2.92 -7.78 11.72
CA GLU A 459 3.87 -7.21 12.67
C GLU A 459 4.60 -8.35 13.35
N GLY A 460 5.89 -8.18 13.63
CA GLY A 460 6.69 -9.24 14.25
C GLY A 460 8.02 -8.76 14.80
N ARG A 461 8.72 -9.67 15.48
CA ARG A 461 10.08 -9.44 15.99
C ARG A 461 11.01 -10.55 15.58
N VAL A 462 12.26 -10.22 15.28
CA VAL A 462 13.29 -11.24 15.07
C VAL A 462 13.92 -11.60 16.42
N LYS A 463 13.37 -12.64 17.06
CA LYS A 463 13.90 -13.17 18.31
C LYS A 463 15.33 -13.67 18.10
N ASP A 464 16.21 -13.36 19.04
CA ASP A 464 17.63 -13.74 19.02
C ASP A 464 18.41 -13.23 17.78
N SER A 465 17.92 -12.16 17.13
CA SER A 465 18.56 -11.54 15.95
C SER A 465 20.02 -11.18 16.17
N THR A 466 20.80 -11.26 15.09
CA THR A 466 22.17 -10.74 15.01
C THR A 466 22.23 -9.21 14.88
N MET A 467 21.07 -8.56 14.73
CA MET A 467 20.91 -7.12 14.62
C MET A 467 20.20 -6.53 15.85
N GLU A 468 20.38 -5.23 16.06
CA GLU A 468 19.66 -4.41 17.03
C GLU A 468 19.56 -2.97 16.54
N PHE A 469 18.47 -2.29 16.89
CA PHE A 469 18.40 -0.84 16.72
C PHE A 469 19.34 -0.17 17.72
N ARG A 470 20.25 0.65 17.20
CA ARG A 470 21.26 1.33 18.03
C ARG A 470 21.63 2.68 17.44
N ALA A 471 21.70 3.68 18.31
CA ALA A 471 22.24 4.99 17.97
C ALA A 471 23.75 4.94 17.72
N ASP A 472 24.24 5.66 16.72
CA ASP A 472 25.68 5.94 16.59
C ASP A 472 26.15 7.14 17.43
N GLU A 473 27.42 7.49 17.25
CA GLU A 473 28.07 8.64 17.90
C GLU A 473 27.38 9.98 17.60
N SER A 474 26.64 10.08 16.50
CA SER A 474 25.85 11.26 16.13
C SER A 474 24.43 11.25 16.71
N GLY A 475 24.00 10.13 17.31
CA GLY A 475 22.68 9.94 17.88
C GLY A 475 21.63 9.39 16.89
N ILE A 476 22.03 9.07 15.65
CA ILE A 476 21.12 8.49 14.65
C ILE A 476 20.92 7.00 14.97
N VAL A 477 19.69 6.64 15.28
CA VAL A 477 19.26 5.25 15.46
C VAL A 477 19.17 4.58 14.09
N ASP A 478 19.70 3.37 13.98
CA ASP A 478 19.59 2.53 12.80
C ASP A 478 19.71 1.06 13.21
N LEU A 479 19.26 0.14 12.36
CA LEU A 479 19.41 -1.29 12.55
C LEU A 479 20.86 -1.71 12.25
N ARG A 480 21.56 -2.21 13.27
CA ARG A 480 23.01 -2.49 13.21
C ARG A 480 23.33 -3.86 13.76
N ALA A 481 24.45 -4.41 13.32
CA ALA A 481 24.99 -5.65 13.89
C ALA A 481 25.25 -5.47 15.40
N ARG A 482 24.83 -6.48 16.18
CA ARG A 482 25.15 -6.55 17.61
C ARG A 482 26.64 -6.74 17.81
N PHE A 483 27.19 -6.10 18.86
CA PHE A 483 28.62 -6.20 19.18
C PHE A 483 29.02 -7.57 19.76
N GLU A 484 28.08 -8.29 20.37
CA GLU A 484 28.37 -9.58 20.98
C GLU A 484 28.51 -10.69 19.92
N PRO A 485 29.64 -11.43 19.90
CA PRO A 485 29.77 -12.59 19.04
C PRO A 485 28.73 -13.65 19.40
N ARG A 486 28.20 -14.31 18.37
CA ARG A 486 27.20 -15.40 18.41
C ARG A 486 27.47 -16.48 19.48
N THR A 487 28.71 -16.61 19.94
CA THR A 487 29.17 -17.58 20.95
C THR A 487 28.59 -17.42 22.35
N THR A 488 27.88 -16.32 22.65
CA THR A 488 27.17 -16.12 23.94
C THR A 488 25.67 -16.43 23.89
N ARG A 489 25.09 -16.60 22.69
CA ARG A 489 23.65 -16.89 22.50
C ARG A 489 23.43 -18.36 22.18
N ASN A 490 22.57 -19.02 22.95
CA ASN A 490 22.31 -20.45 22.82
C ASN A 490 21.34 -20.81 21.67
N SER A 491 20.67 -19.83 21.05
CA SER A 491 19.60 -20.06 20.07
C SER A 491 19.83 -19.30 18.75
N PRO A 492 19.47 -19.88 17.58
CA PRO A 492 19.47 -19.18 16.30
C PRO A 492 18.34 -18.14 16.20
N PRO A 493 18.47 -17.11 15.34
CA PRO A 493 17.38 -16.17 15.07
C PRO A 493 16.09 -16.89 14.64
N SER A 494 14.95 -16.36 15.07
CA SER A 494 13.63 -16.88 14.71
C SER A 494 12.62 -15.75 14.56
N CYS A 495 11.58 -15.99 13.75
CA CYS A 495 10.46 -15.07 13.59
C CYS A 495 9.48 -15.24 14.76
N PHE A 496 9.19 -14.16 15.46
CA PHE A 496 8.11 -14.09 16.44
C PHE A 496 6.99 -13.22 15.89
N LEU A 497 5.82 -13.79 15.65
CA LEU A 497 4.67 -13.04 15.16
C LEU A 497 4.11 -12.16 16.29
N VAL A 498 3.77 -10.91 16.00
CA VAL A 498 3.06 -10.03 16.95
C VAL A 498 1.59 -9.96 16.59
N GLU A 499 1.28 -9.71 15.31
CA GLU A 499 -0.09 -9.54 14.81
C GLU A 499 -0.20 -9.86 13.31
N ILE A 500 -1.37 -10.37 12.88
CA ILE A 500 -1.74 -10.51 11.46
C ILE A 500 -2.94 -9.62 11.18
N ASN A 501 -2.73 -8.56 10.41
CA ASN A 501 -3.79 -7.75 9.83
C ASN A 501 -4.06 -8.23 8.39
N ALA A 502 -5.12 -9.01 8.18
CA ALA A 502 -5.48 -9.57 6.87
C ALA A 502 -6.16 -8.54 5.95
N ARG A 503 -5.45 -7.43 5.71
CA ARG A 503 -5.80 -6.27 4.88
C ARG A 503 -4.53 -5.58 4.39
N ILE A 504 -4.71 -4.54 3.58
CA ILE A 504 -3.62 -3.62 3.23
C ILE A 504 -3.04 -2.92 4.47
N PRO A 505 -1.75 -2.50 4.43
CA PRO A 505 -1.17 -1.69 5.49
C PRO A 505 -1.75 -0.26 5.52
N GLY A 506 -1.34 0.53 6.51
CA GLY A 506 -1.71 1.93 6.63
C GLY A 506 -1.27 2.79 5.44
N LEU A 507 -1.81 4.01 5.31
CA LEU A 507 -1.54 4.90 4.17
C LEU A 507 -0.03 5.18 3.97
N GLY A 508 0.72 5.46 5.04
CA GLY A 508 2.15 5.76 4.95
C GLY A 508 2.92 4.61 4.30
N CYS A 509 2.76 3.42 4.86
CA CYS A 509 3.32 2.18 4.33
C CYS A 509 2.84 1.87 2.90
N ALA A 510 1.54 1.98 2.60
CA ALA A 510 1.04 1.74 1.24
C ALA A 510 1.62 2.71 0.20
N MET A 511 1.86 3.97 0.59
CA MET A 511 2.51 4.96 -0.27
C MET A 511 4.01 4.70 -0.39
N SER A 512 4.71 4.39 0.70
CA SER A 512 6.15 4.10 0.66
C SER A 512 6.44 2.88 -0.21
N THR A 513 5.62 1.82 -0.17
CA THR A 513 5.76 0.66 -1.05
C THR A 513 5.56 1.03 -2.53
N MET A 514 4.53 1.84 -2.84
CA MET A 514 4.25 2.27 -4.22
C MET A 514 5.41 3.07 -4.81
N HIS A 515 5.94 3.98 -4.01
CA HIS A 515 7.07 4.83 -4.35
C HIS A 515 8.36 3.99 -4.47
N THR A 516 8.64 3.10 -3.52
CA THR A 516 9.90 2.35 -3.45
C THR A 516 9.98 1.21 -4.48
N TYR A 517 8.89 0.49 -4.74
CA TYR A 517 8.88 -0.74 -5.55
C TYR A 517 7.97 -0.67 -6.79
N GLY A 518 7.14 0.36 -6.92
CA GLY A 518 6.14 0.43 -7.98
C GLY A 518 5.00 -0.58 -7.81
N VAL A 519 4.76 -1.03 -6.56
CA VAL A 519 3.72 -1.98 -6.17
C VAL A 519 2.52 -1.24 -5.58
N ASP A 520 1.31 -1.53 -6.07
CA ASP A 520 0.09 -0.82 -5.66
C ASP A 520 -0.82 -1.72 -4.83
N PHE A 521 -0.73 -1.56 -3.50
CA PHE A 521 -1.56 -2.33 -2.57
C PHE A 521 -3.06 -2.03 -2.66
N TYR A 522 -3.47 -0.83 -3.10
CA TYR A 522 -4.89 -0.53 -3.26
C TYR A 522 -5.49 -1.32 -4.43
N ALA A 523 -4.79 -1.34 -5.57
CA ALA A 523 -5.17 -2.14 -6.71
C ALA A 523 -5.07 -3.65 -6.41
N ALA A 524 -4.02 -4.08 -5.71
CA ALA A 524 -3.85 -5.47 -5.31
C ALA A 524 -5.00 -5.95 -4.41
N HIS A 525 -5.49 -5.12 -3.50
CA HIS A 525 -6.61 -5.47 -2.62
C HIS A 525 -7.91 -5.73 -3.38
N LEU A 526 -8.20 -4.88 -4.37
CA LEU A 526 -9.33 -5.07 -5.26
C LEU A 526 -9.21 -6.37 -6.07
N LEU A 527 -8.06 -6.59 -6.69
CA LEU A 527 -7.85 -7.73 -7.57
C LEU A 527 -7.77 -9.07 -6.81
N SER A 528 -7.27 -9.04 -5.57
CA SER A 528 -7.28 -10.20 -4.67
C SER A 528 -8.70 -10.57 -4.25
N CYS A 529 -9.54 -9.57 -3.93
CA CYS A 529 -10.96 -9.76 -3.66
C CYS A 529 -11.69 -10.41 -4.87
N LEU A 530 -11.37 -9.95 -6.08
CA LEU A 530 -11.94 -10.43 -7.34
C LEU A 530 -11.32 -11.73 -7.88
N ARG A 531 -10.27 -12.26 -7.23
CA ARG A 531 -9.49 -13.43 -7.68
C ARG A 531 -8.94 -13.30 -9.09
N ASP A 532 -8.47 -12.10 -9.44
CA ASP A 532 -7.86 -11.79 -10.72
C ASP A 532 -6.33 -11.96 -10.65
N ALA A 533 -5.86 -13.20 -10.82
CA ALA A 533 -4.44 -13.55 -10.67
C ALA A 533 -3.53 -12.78 -11.64
N GLU A 534 -3.95 -12.64 -12.89
CA GLU A 534 -3.15 -12.04 -13.95
C GLU A 534 -2.90 -10.56 -13.70
N ARG A 535 -3.96 -9.79 -13.40
CA ARG A 535 -3.80 -8.37 -13.08
C ARG A 535 -3.25 -8.15 -11.68
N LEU A 536 -3.43 -9.09 -10.75
CA LEU A 536 -2.78 -9.00 -9.44
C LEU A 536 -1.26 -8.98 -9.62
N ARG A 537 -0.69 -9.87 -10.44
CA ARG A 537 0.75 -9.86 -10.77
C ARG A 537 1.20 -8.55 -11.43
N LEU A 538 0.37 -7.95 -12.29
CA LEU A 538 0.67 -6.62 -12.88
C LEU A 538 0.92 -5.56 -11.80
N VAL A 539 0.12 -5.52 -10.74
CA VAL A 539 0.21 -4.44 -9.73
C VAL A 539 1.11 -4.78 -8.54
N THR A 540 1.65 -6.00 -8.47
CA THR A 540 2.52 -6.45 -7.38
C THR A 540 3.91 -6.88 -7.82
N THR A 541 4.23 -6.83 -9.11
CA THR A 541 5.60 -7.07 -9.56
C THR A 541 6.44 -5.83 -9.27
N PRO A 542 7.51 -5.93 -8.46
CA PRO A 542 8.37 -4.78 -8.17
C PRO A 542 9.16 -4.34 -9.41
N PHE A 543 10.06 -3.36 -9.26
CA PHE A 543 11.02 -3.04 -10.31
C PHE A 543 12.11 -4.12 -10.41
N ASP A 544 12.76 -4.22 -11.58
CA ASP A 544 13.88 -5.16 -11.82
C ASP A 544 15.18 -4.39 -12.07
N PHE A 545 15.70 -3.73 -11.03
CA PHE A 545 16.96 -3.00 -11.10
C PHE A 545 18.14 -3.94 -10.80
N PRO A 546 19.12 -4.12 -11.71
CA PRO A 546 20.25 -5.04 -11.48
C PRO A 546 21.08 -4.72 -10.22
N GLN A 547 21.07 -3.46 -9.78
CA GLN A 547 21.83 -2.94 -8.65
C GLN A 547 21.07 -3.06 -7.33
N ARG A 548 19.76 -3.28 -7.38
CA ARG A 548 18.86 -3.47 -6.24
C ARG A 548 17.94 -4.66 -6.53
N PRO A 549 18.44 -5.90 -6.34
CA PRO A 549 17.69 -7.11 -6.67
C PRO A 549 16.43 -7.34 -5.83
N ASP A 550 16.22 -6.56 -4.76
CA ASP A 550 14.97 -6.52 -4.01
C ASP A 550 13.88 -5.67 -4.68
N GLY A 551 14.20 -5.05 -5.83
CA GLY A 551 13.29 -4.26 -6.64
C GLY A 551 13.02 -2.86 -6.11
N SER A 552 13.73 -2.43 -5.08
CA SER A 552 13.67 -1.05 -4.59
C SER A 552 14.37 -0.09 -5.56
N GLN A 553 13.87 1.13 -5.76
CA GLN A 553 14.64 2.19 -6.42
C GLN A 553 15.51 3.00 -5.45
N TYR A 554 15.05 3.16 -4.21
CA TYR A 554 15.74 3.88 -3.14
C TYR A 554 15.36 3.29 -1.78
N PHE A 555 15.92 3.86 -0.71
CA PHE A 555 15.41 3.64 0.64
C PHE A 555 14.37 4.72 0.96
N CYS A 556 13.31 4.34 1.66
CA CYS A 556 12.23 5.24 2.07
C CYS A 556 12.02 5.13 3.57
N GLU A 557 11.95 6.28 4.23
CA GLU A 557 11.58 6.39 5.64
C GLU A 557 10.20 7.04 5.74
N VAL A 558 9.27 6.38 6.42
CA VAL A 558 8.00 6.98 6.84
C VAL A 558 8.23 7.55 8.23
N VAL A 559 8.07 8.86 8.38
CA VAL A 559 8.27 9.55 9.66
C VAL A 559 6.93 9.94 10.26
N PHE A 560 6.63 9.43 11.45
CA PHE A 560 5.42 9.77 12.18
C PHE A 560 5.68 10.96 13.10
N ILE A 561 5.21 12.15 12.68
CA ILE A 561 5.31 13.35 13.51
C ILE A 561 4.20 13.32 14.55
N GLN A 562 4.53 12.82 15.74
CA GLN A 562 3.63 12.82 16.87
C GLN A 562 3.63 14.18 17.57
N PRO A 563 2.47 14.80 17.78
CA PRO A 563 2.38 16.00 18.59
C PRO A 563 2.52 15.65 20.08
N GLU A 564 3.22 16.51 20.82
CA GLU A 564 3.61 16.24 22.22
C GLU A 564 2.51 16.56 23.25
N ARG A 565 1.52 17.37 22.85
CA ARG A 565 0.46 17.88 23.74
C ARG A 565 -0.77 18.30 22.97
N GLY A 566 -1.94 18.15 23.59
CA GLY A 566 -3.20 18.51 22.94
C GLY A 566 -3.27 19.99 22.54
N GLY A 567 -3.77 20.28 21.33
CA GLY A 567 -3.64 21.60 20.73
C GLY A 567 -4.71 21.98 19.71
N ARG A 568 -4.61 23.22 19.22
CA ARG A 568 -5.23 23.65 17.96
C ARG A 568 -4.04 23.97 17.07
N PHE A 569 -3.98 23.39 15.88
CA PHE A 569 -2.99 23.79 14.89
C PHE A 569 -3.32 25.20 14.39
N ASN A 570 -2.28 25.98 14.12
CA ASN A 570 -2.44 27.31 13.52
C ASN A 570 -2.61 27.24 12.00
N THR A 571 -2.47 26.04 11.42
CA THR A 571 -2.47 25.78 9.99
C THR A 571 -3.23 24.50 9.66
N GLN A 572 -3.71 24.40 8.43
CA GLN A 572 -4.33 23.20 7.86
C GLN A 572 -3.32 22.34 7.07
N ASP A 573 -2.09 22.82 6.91
CA ASP A 573 -1.05 22.11 6.18
C ASP A 573 0.34 22.32 6.83
N PRO A 574 0.59 21.72 8.02
CA PRO A 574 1.88 21.78 8.68
C PRO A 574 3.04 21.27 7.82
N CYS A 575 2.81 20.27 6.95
CA CYS A 575 3.82 19.73 6.05
C CYS A 575 4.20 20.75 4.96
N GLY A 576 3.21 21.36 4.32
CA GLY A 576 3.44 22.45 3.36
C GLY A 576 4.16 23.64 3.98
N GLU A 577 3.80 24.04 5.20
CA GLU A 577 4.53 25.10 5.93
C GLU A 577 5.96 24.70 6.31
N LEU A 578 6.21 23.43 6.62
CA LEU A 578 7.56 22.92 6.86
C LEU A 578 8.40 23.07 5.58
N LEU A 579 7.89 22.62 4.44
CA LEU A 579 8.58 22.71 3.15
C LEU A 579 8.79 24.15 2.69
N GLN A 580 7.87 25.07 3.00
CA GLN A 580 8.05 26.50 2.73
C GLN A 580 9.17 27.12 3.57
N ARG A 581 9.31 26.69 4.84
CA ARG A 581 10.38 27.16 5.73
C ARG A 581 11.72 26.49 5.43
N HIS A 582 11.67 25.27 4.89
CA HIS A 582 12.82 24.42 4.58
C HIS A 582 12.75 23.88 3.15
N PRO A 583 12.92 24.73 2.11
CA PRO A 583 12.84 24.29 0.72
C PRO A 583 13.84 23.21 0.33
N GLU A 584 14.95 23.10 1.07
CA GLU A 584 15.95 22.05 0.91
C GLU A 584 15.38 20.63 1.11
N LEU A 585 14.29 20.50 1.87
CA LEU A 585 13.63 19.22 2.12
C LEU A 585 12.75 18.75 0.97
N GLN A 586 12.36 19.64 0.06
CA GLN A 586 11.38 19.34 -0.98
C GLN A 586 11.82 18.20 -1.91
N GLY A 587 13.12 18.07 -2.18
CA GLY A 587 13.66 16.97 -2.98
C GLY A 587 13.73 15.62 -2.25
N PHE A 588 13.43 15.57 -0.96
CA PHE A 588 13.49 14.38 -0.11
C PHE A 588 12.13 13.93 0.41
N VAL A 589 11.05 14.68 0.12
CA VAL A 589 9.69 14.36 0.57
C VAL A 589 8.85 13.94 -0.64
N SER A 590 8.67 12.63 -0.78
CA SER A 590 7.85 12.02 -1.83
C SER A 590 6.35 12.21 -1.62
N TYR A 591 5.93 12.15 -0.36
CA TYR A 591 4.54 12.21 0.04
C TYR A 591 4.42 12.72 1.48
N SER A 592 3.39 13.50 1.76
CA SER A 592 3.03 13.91 3.11
C SER A 592 1.53 13.94 3.26
N HIS A 593 1.03 13.47 4.41
CA HIS A 593 -0.40 13.49 4.73
C HIS A 593 -0.60 13.79 6.21
N ILE A 594 -1.75 14.39 6.53
CA ILE A 594 -2.13 14.77 7.89
C ILE A 594 -3.39 14.03 8.29
N PHE A 595 -3.31 13.26 9.37
CA PHE A 595 -4.45 12.53 9.91
C PHE A 595 -5.31 13.42 10.81
N TRP A 596 -6.33 14.05 10.23
CA TRP A 596 -7.36 14.75 11.01
C TRP A 596 -8.32 13.75 11.66
N SER A 597 -8.32 13.63 12.98
CA SER A 597 -9.37 12.89 13.70
C SER A 597 -10.07 13.80 14.72
N ILE A 598 -11.41 13.75 14.79
CA ILE A 598 -12.22 14.42 15.82
C ILE A 598 -12.69 13.38 16.88
N ARG A 599 -11.84 12.95 17.82
CA ARG A 599 -12.19 12.31 19.13
C ARG A 599 -12.40 13.22 20.38
N ARG A 600 -13.64 13.43 20.84
CA ARG A 600 -13.90 13.89 22.23
C ARG A 600 -13.70 12.69 23.17
N VAL A 601 -12.72 12.71 24.07
CA VAL A 601 -12.63 11.72 25.16
C VAL A 601 -13.38 12.26 26.39
N ALA A 602 -14.32 11.46 26.90
CA ALA A 602 -15.17 11.81 28.03
C ALA A 602 -14.47 11.53 29.37
N SER A 603 -13.48 12.37 29.72
CA SER A 603 -13.12 12.79 31.09
C SER A 603 -11.80 13.54 31.04
N GLY A 604 -11.85 14.87 31.10
CA GLY A 604 -10.68 15.75 31.04
C GLY A 604 -10.24 16.07 29.61
N PHE A 605 -10.10 17.36 29.30
CA PHE A 605 -9.84 17.87 27.95
C PHE A 605 -8.67 17.15 27.25
N VAL A 606 -8.97 16.47 26.15
CA VAL A 606 -7.99 16.15 25.09
C VAL A 606 -8.37 16.98 23.88
N LYS A 607 -7.56 18.00 23.63
CA LYS A 607 -7.54 18.79 22.41
C LYS A 607 -6.65 18.03 21.42
N TYR A 608 -7.00 17.90 20.15
CA TYR A 608 -6.29 17.01 19.23
C TYR A 608 -4.81 17.31 19.13
N LEU A 609 -4.08 16.21 19.23
CA LEU A 609 -2.88 15.89 18.51
C LEU A 609 -3.30 15.67 17.04
N GLY A 610 -2.83 16.48 16.10
CA GLY A 610 -3.40 16.60 14.76
C GLY A 610 -2.36 16.76 13.69
#